data_AF-A0A151IN05-F1
#
_entry.id   AF-A0A151IN05-F1
#
_cell.length_a   1.000
_cell.length_b   1.000
_cell.length_c   1.000
_cell.angle_alpha   90.00
_cell.angle_beta   90.00
_cell.angle_gamma   90.00
#
_symmetry.space_group_name_H-M   'P 1'
#
loop_
_entity.id
_entity.type
_entity.pdbx_description
1 polymer ?
#
loop_
_entity_poly.entity_id
_entity_poly.type
_entity_poly.pdbx_seq_one_letter_code
_entity_poly.pdbx_strand_id
1 'polypeptide(L)' 'MIFRILQVAFTMPSSCSAYNCFNTSAQGYALVRYPHDETLKRKWIAAVGRGKNWSPGCQRLCEVSSNVQYAL' A
#
# COMPACT_ATOMS: atom_id res chain seq x y z
N MET A 1 -20.44 -11.72 26.74
CA MET A 1 -19.25 -11.46 25.91
C MET A 1 -19.67 -11.55 24.44
N ILE A 2 -20.14 -10.44 23.88
CA ILE A 2 -20.58 -10.36 22.48
C ILE A 2 -19.50 -9.56 21.76
N PHE A 3 -18.55 -10.23 21.12
CA PHE A 3 -17.56 -9.55 20.28
C PHE A 3 -17.42 -10.26 18.94
N ARG A 4 -18.07 -9.64 17.94
CA ARG A 4 -17.57 -9.49 16.58
C ARG A 4 -17.28 -10.75 15.76
N ILE A 5 -18.25 -11.65 15.67
CA ILE A 5 -18.28 -12.64 14.58
C ILE A 5 -19.30 -12.12 13.57
N LEU A 6 -18.86 -11.43 12.51
CA LEU A 6 -19.56 -11.18 11.22
C LEU A 6 -18.96 -9.95 10.48
N GLN A 7 -17.63 -9.90 10.29
CA GLN A 7 -17.03 -9.04 9.25
C GLN A 7 -15.79 -9.69 8.61
N VAL A 8 -15.78 -11.01 8.44
CA VAL A 8 -14.87 -11.62 7.45
C VAL A 8 -15.54 -11.48 6.09
N ALA A 9 -15.66 -10.24 5.61
CA ALA A 9 -15.62 -10.05 4.17
C ALA A 9 -14.28 -10.67 3.75
N PHE A 10 -14.28 -11.58 2.79
CA PHE A 10 -13.07 -12.11 2.15
C PHE A 10 -12.36 -10.99 1.37
N THR A 11 -12.05 -9.86 2.01
CA THR A 11 -11.12 -8.88 1.48
C THR A 11 -9.76 -9.54 1.53
N MET A 12 -9.34 -10.06 0.38
CA MET A 12 -7.99 -10.58 0.19
C MET A 12 -7.01 -9.56 0.78
N PRO A 13 -6.20 -9.97 1.78
CA PRO A 13 -5.34 -9.03 2.49
C PRO A 13 -4.45 -8.34 1.47
N SER A 14 -4.45 -7.02 1.51
CA SER A 14 -3.63 -6.23 0.60
C SER A 14 -2.23 -6.14 1.19
N SER A 15 -1.22 -6.25 0.34
CA SER A 15 0.19 -6.07 0.72
C SER A 15 0.71 -4.74 0.20
N CYS A 16 1.73 -4.22 0.88
CA CYS A 16 2.44 -3.04 0.45
C CYS A 16 3.23 -3.32 -0.84
N SER A 17 3.15 -2.40 -1.81
CA SER A 17 3.93 -2.46 -3.04
C SER A 17 5.37 -2.00 -2.88
N ALA A 18 5.76 -1.37 -1.78
CA ALA A 18 7.13 -0.91 -1.59
C ALA A 18 8.15 -2.06 -1.73
N TYR A 19 9.30 -1.76 -2.32
CA TYR A 19 10.38 -2.72 -2.44
C TYR A 19 10.79 -3.24 -1.06
N ASN A 20 10.90 -4.56 -0.93
CA ASN A 20 11.25 -5.25 0.31
C ASN A 20 10.32 -4.98 1.51
N CYS A 21 9.07 -4.56 1.28
CA CYS A 21 8.07 -4.38 2.32
C CYS A 21 7.11 -5.57 2.36
N PHE A 22 6.94 -6.16 3.54
CA PHE A 22 6.06 -7.32 3.77
C PHE A 22 4.83 -6.96 4.61
N ASN A 23 4.56 -5.67 4.81
CA ASN A 23 3.43 -5.20 5.59
C ASN A 23 2.11 -5.45 4.86
N THR A 24 1.13 -5.95 5.58
CA THR A 24 -0.19 -6.31 5.05
C THR A 24 -1.32 -5.73 5.89
N SER A 25 -2.51 -5.60 5.28
CA SER A 25 -3.71 -5.14 5.99
C SER A 25 -4.13 -6.11 7.10
N ALA A 26 -3.79 -7.40 6.98
CA ALA A 26 -4.06 -8.41 7.99
C ALA A 26 -3.28 -8.17 9.30
N GLN A 27 -2.13 -7.49 9.21
CA GLN A 27 -1.34 -7.10 10.38
C GLN A 27 -1.82 -5.77 11.00
N GLY A 28 -2.85 -5.13 10.43
CA GLY A 28 -3.39 -3.86 10.93
C GLY A 28 -2.80 -2.60 10.29
N TYR A 29 -1.90 -2.71 9.32
CA TYR A 29 -1.35 -1.54 8.62
C TYR A 29 -2.37 -0.85 7.73
N ALA A 30 -2.41 0.48 7.77
CA ALA A 30 -3.19 1.26 6.82
C ALA A 30 -2.53 1.22 5.43
N LEU A 31 -3.27 0.69 4.45
CA LEU A 31 -2.83 0.59 3.05
C LEU A 31 -3.63 1.54 2.18
N VAL A 32 -2.95 2.55 1.64
CA VAL A 32 -3.53 3.59 0.80
C VAL A 32 -3.30 3.30 -0.68
N ARG A 33 -4.23 3.75 -1.52
CA ARG A 33 -4.08 3.68 -2.98
C ARG A 33 -3.14 4.77 -3.47
N TYR A 34 -2.58 4.57 -4.66
CA TYR A 34 -1.87 5.63 -5.36
C TYR A 34 -2.81 6.81 -5.65
N PRO A 35 -2.29 8.05 -5.59
CA PRO A 35 -3.06 9.23 -5.93
C PRO A 35 -3.47 9.22 -7.41
N HIS A 36 -4.57 9.92 -7.71
CA HIS A 36 -5.02 10.15 -9.09
C HIS A 36 -4.17 11.19 -9.83
N ASP A 37 -3.52 12.09 -9.09
CA ASP A 37 -2.60 13.07 -9.66
C ASP A 37 -1.37 12.36 -10.24
N GLU A 38 -1.15 12.51 -11.54
CA GLU A 38 -0.08 11.81 -12.26
C GLU A 38 1.33 12.25 -11.83
N THR A 39 1.52 13.51 -11.42
CA THR A 39 2.80 14.01 -10.94
C THR A 39 3.13 13.42 -9.57
N LEU A 40 2.18 13.42 -8.64
CA LEU A 40 2.34 12.80 -7.33
C LEU A 40 2.48 11.29 -7.43
N LYS A 41 1.69 10.65 -8.29
CA LYS A 41 1.76 9.21 -8.57
C LYS A 41 3.13 8.79 -9.07
N ARG A 42 3.75 9.57 -9.97
CA ARG A 42 5.13 9.32 -10.44
C ARG A 42 6.15 9.42 -9.31
N LYS A 43 6.03 10.41 -8.41
CA LYS A 43 6.88 10.51 -7.21
C LYS A 43 6.74 9.27 -6.33
N TRP A 44 5.51 8.82 -6.11
CA TRP A 44 5.23 7.61 -5.32
C TRP A 44 5.77 6.34 -5.98
N ILE A 45 5.65 6.21 -7.30
CA ILE A 45 6.22 5.08 -8.06
C ILE A 45 7.76 5.08 -7.99
N ALA A 46 8.39 6.24 -8.11
CA ALA A 46 9.84 6.36 -7.97
C ALA A 46 10.31 5.97 -6.56
N ALA A 47 9.59 6.42 -5.53
CA ALA A 47 9.83 6.07 -4.14
C ALA A 47 9.75 4.56 -3.89
N VAL A 48 8.77 3.86 -4.46
CA VAL A 48 8.56 2.40 -4.28
C VAL A 48 9.81 1.57 -4.57
N GLY A 49 10.69 2.03 -5.48
CA GLY A 49 11.98 1.39 -5.73
C GLY A 49 11.92 0.09 -6.55
N ARG A 50 10.80 -0.21 -7.22
CA ARG A 50 10.62 -1.42 -8.06
C ARG A 50 11.17 -1.29 -9.49
N GLY A 51 11.78 -0.15 -9.83
CA GLY A 51 12.39 0.10 -11.14
C GLY A 51 11.44 0.69 -12.18
N LYS A 52 12.00 1.09 -13.34
CA LYS A 52 11.31 1.88 -14.38
C LYS A 52 10.24 1.12 -15.17
N ASN A 53 10.27 -0.22 -15.16
CA ASN A 53 9.34 -1.07 -15.91
C ASN A 53 8.11 -1.50 -15.08
N TRP A 54 7.99 -0.99 -13.85
CA TRP A 54 6.91 -1.36 -12.94
C TRP A 54 5.89 -0.23 -12.82
N SER A 55 4.60 -0.57 -12.89
CA SER A 55 3.51 0.38 -12.69
C SER A 55 2.44 -0.20 -11.76
N PRO A 56 1.83 0.64 -10.90
CA PRO A 56 0.74 0.22 -10.04
C PRO A 56 -0.60 0.22 -10.79
N GLY A 57 -1.27 -0.93 -10.81
CA GLY A 57 -2.71 -1.09 -11.06
C GLY A 57 -3.50 -1.08 -9.75
N CYS A 58 -3.74 -2.25 -9.15
CA CYS A 58 -4.51 -2.40 -7.90
C CYS A 58 -3.64 -2.37 -6.62
N GLN A 59 -2.35 -2.10 -6.74
CA GLN A 59 -1.42 -2.14 -5.62
C GLN A 59 -1.60 -0.95 -4.66
N ARG A 60 -1.19 -1.13 -3.40
CA ARG A 60 -1.33 -0.17 -2.31
C ARG A 60 -0.02 0.01 -1.56
N LEU A 61 0.15 1.15 -0.89
CA LEU A 61 1.31 1.47 -0.07
C LEU A 61 0.91 1.56 1.40
N CYS A 62 1.75 1.06 2.31
CA CYS A 62 1.53 1.22 3.73
C CYS A 62 2.05 2.58 4.22
N GLU A 63 1.42 3.12 5.27
CA GLU A 63 1.80 4.41 5.88
C GLU A 63 3.24 4.47 6.38
N VAL A 64 3.79 3.31 6.80
CA VAL A 64 5.12 3.19 7.41
C VAL A 64 6.22 2.84 6.40
N SER A 65 5.91 2.76 5.10
CA SER A 65 6.97 2.48 4.14
C SER A 65 7.94 3.66 4.15
N SER A 66 9.17 3.42 4.60
CA SER A 66 10.25 4.39 4.68
C SER A 66 10.53 5.09 3.35
N ASN A 67 10.14 4.47 2.24
CA ASN A 67 10.22 5.06 0.91
C ASN A 67 9.13 6.09 0.60
N VAL A 68 7.95 5.99 1.22
CA VAL A 68 6.80 6.90 1.00
C VAL A 68 6.92 8.18 1.83
N GLN A 69 7.67 8.14 2.94
CA GLN A 69 7.89 9.30 3.81
C GLN A 69 8.54 10.49 3.10
N TYR A 70 9.28 10.25 2.01
CA TYR A 70 9.92 11.30 1.19
C TYR A 70 9.02 11.83 0.06
N ALA A 71 7.81 11.30 -0.08
CA ALA A 71 6.87 11.65 -1.14
C ALA A 71 5.69 12.53 -0.67
N LEU A 72 5.65 12.86 0.62
CA LEU A 72 4.79 13.87 1.23
C LEU A 72 5.55 15.21 1.36
#